data_AF-A0A518K8J0-F1
#
_entry.id   AF-A0A518K8J0-F1
#
_cell.length_a   1.000
_cell.length_b   1.000
_cell.length_c   1.000
_cell.angle_alpha   90.00
_cell.angle_beta   90.00
_cell.angle_gamma   90.00
#
_symmetry.space_group_name_H-M   'P 1'
#
loop_
_entity.id
_entity.type
_entity.pdbx_description
1 polymer ?
#
loop_
_entity_poly.entity_id
_entity_poly.type
_entity_poly.pdbx_seq_one_letter_code
_entity_poly.pdbx_strand_id
1 'polypeptide(L)'
;MTGFTSLHRLLIAALIIVATASPTLAVVYPRTDFSTTRGLYEGMYFAIRDVSDAPLGAERRAQIEASSLLSRQFFAANSGGQYDLRYTQVLDVPLTLNADRTRNGDWIADAENYVRSHYGLEPEDFHANIFDVSATAPDPGQGWSGLAWIPSNNYAIQADINSGWGQLVVDHEHGHRIGAPHSGAWRVINDSNYTPYVYDFDAGQYVEYSASTHGSQVAPFGVHNDEYGNPFDVMGNISNGHFTVHEKLTDLEWLTSTQVPDLNRMQEGTYRIYAHDELTPFYVSRFDIHGVEETYSSDSLYGLRYSRPVKRFDASSGQWVNDTQEVTLEYRSGRDGLQFHLGDSILDVDLEGGSDRNNLERELEVGKSIREIDFGVNFYASSGDGDDFLSHNPPAPSLPWEVRPTWFEFKVLGLGSDSIGSYVDLVVAKESYALETGVSGDLNFDGILDRDDWLIFAANTHTDLTAYTKTGLYLHGDFNSDGRNNHDDFLIFREWFIDANGANAFALMLRVPEPTSLALVGFATIATVLRRRTSASSIR
;
A
#
# COMPACT_ATOMS: atom_id res chain seq x y z
N MET A 1 -87.10 11.67 29.52
CA MET A 1 -87.77 10.43 29.08
C MET A 1 -86.86 9.80 28.05
N THR A 2 -86.01 8.85 28.47
CA THR A 2 -86.06 7.41 28.10
C THR A 2 -85.84 7.18 26.59
N GLY A 3 -84.82 6.48 26.10
CA GLY A 3 -83.88 5.57 26.74
C GLY A 3 -82.79 5.08 25.77
N PHE A 4 -81.93 4.24 26.33
CA PHE A 4 -80.74 3.59 25.79
C PHE A 4 -80.94 2.76 24.51
N THR A 5 -79.91 2.71 23.65
CA THR A 5 -79.24 1.45 23.29
C THR A 5 -77.80 1.67 22.85
N SER A 6 -76.93 0.89 23.48
CA SER A 6 -75.48 0.72 23.30
C SER A 6 -75.13 0.14 21.93
N LEU A 7 -74.08 0.66 21.27
CA LEU A 7 -73.36 -0.04 20.22
C LEU A 7 -71.84 0.18 20.36
N HIS A 8 -71.19 -0.89 20.81
CA HIS A 8 -69.77 -1.24 20.80
C HIS A 8 -68.78 -0.29 20.09
N ARG A 9 -67.90 0.34 20.89
CA ARG A 9 -66.62 0.87 20.42
C ARG A 9 -65.64 -0.29 20.25
N LEU A 10 -65.40 -0.70 19.01
CA LEU A 10 -64.26 -1.54 18.64
C LEU A 10 -63.04 -0.62 18.53
N LEU A 11 -62.15 -0.65 19.52
CA LEU A 11 -60.81 -0.09 19.41
C LEU A 11 -59.99 -1.07 18.56
N ILE A 12 -59.81 -0.77 17.27
CA ILE A 12 -58.80 -1.43 16.44
C ILE A 12 -57.49 -0.69 16.71
N ALA A 13 -56.65 -1.28 17.56
CA ALA A 13 -55.24 -0.94 17.61
C ALA A 13 -54.62 -1.42 16.28
N ALA A 14 -54.40 -0.49 15.35
CA ALA A 14 -53.56 -0.74 14.19
C ALA A 14 -52.12 -0.88 14.69
N LEU A 15 -51.71 -2.12 14.93
CA LEU A 15 -50.31 -2.49 15.10
C LEU A 15 -49.64 -2.27 13.74
N ILE A 16 -49.08 -1.08 13.52
CA ILE A 16 -48.14 -0.84 12.42
C ILE A 16 -46.87 -1.58 12.82
N ILE A 17 -46.78 -2.84 12.42
CA ILE A 17 -45.50 -3.52 12.30
C ILE A 17 -44.82 -2.81 11.12
N VAL A 18 -44.01 -1.79 11.43
CA VAL A 18 -42.96 -1.37 10.51
C VAL A 18 -41.98 -2.54 10.52
N ALA A 19 -42.18 -3.48 9.60
CA ALA A 19 -41.12 -4.38 9.23
C ALA A 19 -40.02 -3.47 8.70
N THR A 20 -39.00 -3.22 9.52
CA THR A 20 -37.72 -2.72 9.05
C THR A 20 -37.19 -3.82 8.14
N ALA A 21 -37.59 -3.80 6.87
CA ALA A 21 -36.89 -4.56 5.86
C ALA A 21 -35.44 -4.13 5.99
N SER A 22 -34.59 -5.05 6.45
CA SER A 22 -33.14 -4.83 6.37
C SER A 22 -32.88 -4.33 4.96
N PRO A 23 -32.17 -3.21 4.79
CA PRO A 23 -31.80 -2.75 3.46
C PRO A 23 -31.18 -3.96 2.76
N THR A 24 -31.87 -4.45 1.73
CA THR A 24 -31.35 -5.56 0.94
C THR A 24 -30.04 -5.07 0.37
N LEU A 25 -28.94 -5.69 0.78
CA LEU A 25 -27.61 -5.38 0.28
C LEU A 25 -27.69 -5.31 -1.25
N ALA A 26 -27.30 -4.17 -1.79
CA ALA A 26 -27.42 -3.91 -3.21
C ALA A 26 -26.24 -4.60 -3.90
N VAL A 27 -26.46 -5.85 -4.30
CA VAL A 27 -25.46 -6.63 -5.03
C VAL A 27 -24.99 -5.84 -6.26
N VAL A 28 -23.67 -5.77 -6.47
CA VAL A 28 -23.05 -4.99 -7.53
C VAL A 28 -22.57 -5.91 -8.64
N TYR A 29 -22.87 -5.52 -9.88
CA TYR A 29 -22.57 -6.29 -11.08
C TYR A 29 -21.95 -5.42 -12.17
N PRO A 30 -21.14 -6.01 -13.04
CA PRO A 30 -20.60 -5.31 -14.19
C PRO A 30 -21.73 -4.79 -15.08
N ARG A 31 -21.56 -3.58 -15.57
CA ARG A 31 -22.41 -3.00 -16.63
C ARG A 31 -21.66 -3.10 -17.95
N THR A 32 -22.36 -3.20 -19.07
CA THR A 32 -21.71 -3.10 -20.38
C THR A 32 -20.98 -1.75 -20.45
N ASP A 33 -19.66 -1.81 -20.52
CA ASP A 33 -18.72 -0.70 -20.61
C ASP A 33 -17.78 -1.01 -21.78
N PHE A 34 -17.20 0.02 -22.39
CA PHE A 34 -16.18 -0.10 -23.43
C PHE A 34 -14.76 -0.12 -22.85
N SER A 35 -14.61 0.00 -21.52
CA SER A 35 -13.32 -0.11 -20.82
C SER A 35 -12.81 -1.54 -20.81
N THR A 36 -11.56 -1.79 -21.18
CA THR A 36 -10.97 -3.14 -21.07
C THR A 36 -10.95 -3.70 -19.65
N THR A 37 -11.12 -2.86 -18.63
CA THR A 37 -11.03 -3.22 -17.21
C THR A 37 -12.38 -3.34 -16.52
N ARG A 38 -13.48 -2.92 -17.17
CA ARG A 38 -14.82 -2.94 -16.57
C ARG A 38 -15.83 -3.50 -17.55
N GLY A 39 -16.72 -4.33 -17.06
CA GLY A 39 -17.87 -4.82 -17.81
C GLY A 39 -17.99 -6.33 -17.87
N LEU A 40 -18.99 -6.76 -18.64
CA LEU A 40 -19.31 -8.17 -18.86
C LEU A 40 -18.75 -8.57 -20.21
N TYR A 41 -17.77 -9.46 -20.18
CA TYR A 41 -17.02 -9.87 -21.35
C TYR A 41 -17.19 -11.35 -21.66
N GLU A 42 -16.98 -11.66 -22.94
CA GLU A 42 -16.95 -13.02 -23.45
C GLU A 42 -15.53 -13.32 -23.95
N GLY A 43 -15.03 -14.49 -23.60
CA GLY A 43 -13.77 -15.03 -24.05
C GLY A 43 -13.93 -16.35 -24.78
N MET A 44 -12.91 -16.71 -25.54
CA MET A 44 -12.78 -17.99 -26.23
C MET A 44 -11.63 -18.79 -25.62
N TYR A 45 -11.86 -20.07 -25.37
CA TYR A 45 -10.87 -20.99 -24.87
C TYR A 45 -10.52 -22.02 -25.95
N PHE A 46 -9.27 -22.01 -26.40
CA PHE A 46 -8.72 -22.86 -27.44
C PHE A 46 -7.97 -24.01 -26.77
N ALA A 47 -8.54 -25.21 -26.78
CA ALA A 47 -7.83 -26.42 -26.35
C ALA A 47 -6.97 -26.94 -27.49
N ILE A 48 -5.69 -26.56 -27.52
CA ILE A 48 -4.74 -26.94 -28.55
C ILE A 48 -4.25 -28.36 -28.29
N ARG A 49 -4.28 -29.21 -29.34
CA ARG A 49 -3.78 -30.59 -29.29
C ARG A 49 -3.22 -31.03 -30.63
N ASP A 50 -2.55 -32.16 -30.67
CA ASP A 50 -2.16 -32.76 -31.95
C ASP A 50 -3.39 -33.32 -32.69
N VAL A 51 -3.37 -33.27 -34.03
CA VAL A 51 -4.39 -33.88 -34.90
C VAL A 51 -4.59 -35.38 -34.65
N SER A 52 -3.56 -36.08 -34.17
CA SER A 52 -3.61 -37.51 -33.85
C SER A 52 -4.13 -37.82 -32.45
N ASP A 53 -4.23 -36.81 -31.57
CA ASP A 53 -4.78 -36.98 -30.22
C ASP A 53 -6.31 -37.09 -30.26
N ALA A 54 -6.89 -37.62 -29.18
CA ALA A 54 -8.34 -37.68 -29.04
C ALA A 54 -8.95 -36.26 -28.97
N PRO A 55 -10.13 -36.02 -29.58
CA PRO A 55 -10.85 -34.76 -29.45
C PRO A 55 -11.15 -34.38 -28.00
N LEU A 56 -11.31 -33.08 -27.74
CA LEU A 56 -11.68 -32.54 -26.44
C LEU A 56 -12.95 -33.20 -25.86
N GLY A 57 -12.75 -34.06 -24.86
CA GLY A 57 -13.80 -34.81 -24.18
C GLY A 57 -14.63 -33.97 -23.20
N ALA A 58 -15.77 -34.52 -22.78
CA ALA A 58 -16.70 -33.84 -21.86
C ALA A 58 -16.07 -33.52 -20.50
N GLU A 59 -15.20 -34.38 -19.98
CA GLU A 59 -14.51 -34.17 -18.70
C GLU A 59 -13.61 -32.92 -18.75
N ARG A 60 -12.76 -32.80 -19.79
CA ARG A 60 -11.89 -31.63 -19.94
C ARG A 60 -12.68 -30.35 -20.20
N ARG A 61 -13.81 -30.41 -20.90
CA ARG A 61 -14.73 -29.25 -21.04
C ARG A 61 -15.26 -28.78 -19.69
N ALA A 62 -15.72 -29.70 -18.85
CA ALA A 62 -16.20 -29.37 -17.50
C ALA A 62 -15.09 -28.77 -16.62
N GLN A 63 -13.84 -29.22 -16.79
CA GLN A 63 -12.68 -28.63 -16.11
C GLN A 63 -12.40 -27.20 -16.57
N ILE A 64 -12.45 -26.93 -17.87
CA ILE A 64 -12.31 -25.57 -18.43
C ILE A 64 -13.43 -24.65 -17.93
N GLU A 65 -14.67 -25.14 -17.89
CA GLU A 65 -15.80 -24.39 -17.34
C GLU A 65 -15.64 -24.10 -15.84
N ALA A 66 -15.10 -25.05 -15.08
CA ALA A 66 -14.78 -24.85 -13.66
C ALA A 66 -13.66 -23.81 -13.47
N SER A 67 -12.62 -23.84 -14.31
CA SER A 67 -11.57 -22.83 -14.31
C SER A 67 -12.14 -21.44 -14.65
N SER A 68 -13.00 -21.35 -15.67
CA SER A 68 -13.72 -20.11 -15.99
C SER A 68 -14.48 -19.57 -14.78
N LEU A 69 -15.20 -20.44 -14.06
CA LEU A 69 -15.93 -20.04 -12.86
C LEU A 69 -15.02 -19.45 -11.77
N LEU A 70 -13.85 -20.05 -11.55
CA LEU A 70 -12.88 -19.56 -10.57
C LEU A 70 -12.33 -18.18 -10.97
N SER A 71 -11.91 -17.99 -12.22
CA SER A 71 -11.48 -16.68 -12.72
C SER A 71 -12.57 -15.64 -12.56
N ARG A 72 -13.82 -15.96 -12.93
CA ARG A 72 -14.96 -15.04 -12.78
C ARG A 72 -15.16 -14.61 -11.33
N GLN A 73 -15.05 -15.53 -10.37
CA GLN A 73 -15.15 -15.21 -8.95
C GLN A 73 -13.99 -14.33 -8.47
N PHE A 74 -12.76 -14.66 -8.89
CA PHE A 74 -11.55 -13.91 -8.56
C PHE A 74 -11.63 -12.46 -9.03
N PHE A 75 -11.97 -12.24 -10.31
CA PHE A 75 -12.07 -10.89 -10.86
C PHE A 75 -13.30 -10.13 -10.35
N ALA A 76 -14.42 -10.80 -10.07
CA ALA A 76 -15.57 -10.16 -9.45
C ALA A 76 -15.20 -9.62 -8.06
N ALA A 77 -14.55 -10.43 -7.22
CA ALA A 77 -14.07 -10.01 -5.90
C ALA A 77 -13.08 -8.84 -5.99
N ASN A 78 -12.06 -8.93 -6.85
CA ASN A 78 -11.04 -7.90 -6.98
C ASN A 78 -11.55 -6.58 -7.55
N SER A 79 -12.51 -6.62 -8.47
CA SER A 79 -13.07 -5.43 -9.11
C SER A 79 -14.19 -4.76 -8.32
N GLY A 80 -14.60 -5.34 -7.18
CA GLY A 80 -15.81 -4.90 -6.49
C GLY A 80 -17.07 -5.10 -7.33
N GLY A 81 -17.10 -6.17 -8.13
CA GLY A 81 -18.19 -6.53 -9.02
C GLY A 81 -18.27 -5.65 -10.27
N GLN A 82 -17.17 -5.03 -10.69
CA GLN A 82 -17.13 -4.19 -11.89
C GLN A 82 -16.69 -4.94 -13.15
N TYR A 83 -16.17 -6.17 -13.01
CA TYR A 83 -15.64 -6.97 -14.11
C TYR A 83 -16.06 -8.44 -14.01
N ASP A 84 -16.41 -9.04 -15.15
CA ASP A 84 -16.68 -10.48 -15.29
C ASP A 84 -16.31 -10.92 -16.73
N LEU A 85 -15.52 -11.99 -16.87
CA LEU A 85 -15.18 -12.61 -18.16
C LEU A 85 -15.58 -14.08 -18.14
N ARG A 86 -16.52 -14.47 -19.00
CA ARG A 86 -16.91 -15.89 -19.16
C ARG A 86 -16.39 -16.48 -20.46
N TYR A 87 -16.04 -17.77 -20.43
CA TYR A 87 -15.71 -18.50 -21.65
C TYR A 87 -17.01 -18.95 -22.31
N THR A 88 -17.42 -18.26 -23.37
CA THR A 88 -18.64 -18.63 -24.12
C THR A 88 -18.36 -19.67 -25.20
N GLN A 89 -17.10 -19.79 -25.60
CA GLN A 89 -16.63 -20.74 -26.60
C GLN A 89 -15.51 -21.57 -26.00
N VAL A 90 -15.72 -22.89 -25.89
CA VAL A 90 -14.67 -23.86 -25.54
C VAL A 90 -14.43 -24.75 -26.76
N LEU A 91 -13.33 -24.52 -27.45
CA LEU A 91 -13.08 -25.03 -28.78
C LEU A 91 -12.02 -26.12 -28.78
N ASP A 92 -12.29 -27.20 -29.50
CA ASP A 92 -11.29 -28.24 -29.81
C ASP A 92 -10.50 -27.78 -31.04
N VAL A 93 -9.20 -27.58 -30.91
CA VAL A 93 -8.36 -27.00 -31.97
C VAL A 93 -7.20 -27.94 -32.27
N PRO A 94 -7.39 -28.91 -33.19
CA PRO A 94 -6.32 -29.81 -33.61
C PRO A 94 -5.33 -29.10 -34.54
N LEU A 95 -4.07 -29.11 -34.16
CA LEU A 95 -2.96 -28.63 -34.98
C LEU A 95 -2.02 -29.80 -35.34
N THR A 96 -1.30 -29.68 -36.45
CA THR A 96 -0.23 -30.63 -36.77
C THR A 96 1.02 -30.23 -36.01
N LEU A 97 1.42 -30.99 -35.00
CA LEU A 97 2.62 -30.73 -34.22
C LEU A 97 3.86 -31.36 -34.87
N ASN A 98 5.04 -30.96 -34.37
CA ASN A 98 6.29 -31.64 -34.72
C ASN A 98 6.30 -33.07 -34.16
N ALA A 99 7.23 -33.90 -34.65
CA ALA A 99 7.37 -35.28 -34.20
C ALA A 99 7.67 -35.41 -32.68
N ASP A 100 8.25 -34.37 -32.08
CA ASP A 100 8.50 -34.26 -30.63
C ASP A 100 7.35 -33.60 -29.86
N ARG A 101 6.20 -33.38 -30.53
CA ARG A 101 4.99 -32.73 -30.01
C ARG A 101 5.15 -31.24 -29.66
N THR A 102 6.24 -30.59 -30.08
CA THR A 102 6.34 -29.13 -30.01
C THR A 102 5.47 -28.47 -31.09
N ARG A 103 5.11 -27.20 -30.89
CA ARG A 103 4.31 -26.46 -31.87
C ARG A 103 5.21 -26.02 -33.03
N ASN A 104 4.65 -25.98 -34.23
CA ASN A 104 5.38 -25.61 -35.44
C ASN A 104 4.93 -24.22 -35.92
N GLY A 105 5.87 -23.42 -36.43
CA GLY A 105 5.58 -22.15 -37.10
C GLY A 105 4.76 -21.17 -36.25
N ASP A 106 3.83 -20.50 -36.91
CA ASP A 106 2.89 -19.54 -36.30
C ASP A 106 1.60 -20.25 -35.87
N TRP A 107 1.74 -21.09 -34.85
CA TRP A 107 0.64 -21.94 -34.37
C TRP A 107 -0.57 -21.15 -33.84
N ILE A 108 -0.38 -19.89 -33.44
CA ILE A 108 -1.47 -18.98 -33.02
C ILE A 108 -2.32 -18.63 -34.24
N ALA A 109 -1.69 -18.13 -35.30
CA ALA A 109 -2.40 -17.82 -36.54
C ALA A 109 -3.08 -19.07 -37.12
N ASP A 110 -2.44 -20.24 -37.05
CA ASP A 110 -3.03 -21.51 -37.48
C ASP A 110 -4.26 -21.89 -36.64
N ALA A 111 -4.21 -21.72 -35.32
CA ALA A 111 -5.34 -21.96 -34.42
C ALA A 111 -6.50 -21.00 -34.69
N GLU A 112 -6.24 -19.71 -34.85
CA GLU A 112 -7.27 -18.74 -35.19
C GLU A 112 -7.91 -19.02 -36.56
N ASN A 113 -7.09 -19.32 -37.58
CA ASN A 113 -7.57 -19.68 -38.91
C ASN A 113 -8.40 -20.97 -38.90
N TYR A 114 -8.02 -21.95 -38.08
CA TYR A 114 -8.83 -23.13 -37.84
C TYR A 114 -10.20 -22.72 -37.29
N VAL A 115 -10.23 -21.83 -36.30
CA VAL A 115 -11.48 -21.39 -35.67
C VAL A 115 -12.39 -20.62 -36.62
N ARG A 116 -11.83 -19.67 -37.40
CA ARG A 116 -12.57 -18.96 -38.45
C ARG A 116 -13.18 -19.92 -39.47
N SER A 117 -12.39 -20.88 -39.96
CA SER A 117 -12.82 -21.79 -41.03
C SER A 117 -13.76 -22.90 -40.56
N HIS A 118 -13.62 -23.40 -39.33
CA HIS A 118 -14.38 -24.55 -38.84
C HIS A 118 -15.59 -24.15 -37.99
N TYR A 119 -15.47 -23.09 -37.18
CA TYR A 119 -16.54 -22.63 -36.30
C TYR A 119 -17.23 -21.36 -36.81
N GLY A 120 -16.65 -20.64 -37.77
CA GLY A 120 -17.22 -19.39 -38.31
C GLY A 120 -17.22 -18.27 -37.28
N LEU A 121 -16.26 -18.29 -36.34
CA LEU A 121 -16.08 -17.30 -35.30
C LEU A 121 -14.83 -16.47 -35.59
N GLU A 122 -14.88 -15.16 -35.37
CA GLU A 122 -13.74 -14.26 -35.48
C GLU A 122 -13.15 -14.04 -34.07
N PRO A 123 -11.94 -14.54 -33.78
CA PRO A 123 -11.31 -14.38 -32.46
C PRO A 123 -11.17 -12.93 -31.99
N GLU A 124 -11.09 -11.97 -32.92
CA GLU A 124 -11.01 -10.53 -32.64
C GLU A 124 -12.31 -9.93 -32.07
N ASP A 125 -13.44 -10.61 -32.22
CA ASP A 125 -14.73 -10.16 -31.67
C ASP A 125 -14.85 -10.42 -30.15
N PHE A 126 -13.93 -11.19 -29.58
CA PHE A 126 -13.95 -11.59 -28.17
C PHE A 126 -12.97 -10.76 -27.35
N HIS A 127 -13.29 -10.61 -26.06
CA HIS A 127 -12.44 -9.83 -25.17
C HIS A 127 -11.11 -10.54 -24.90
N ALA A 128 -11.10 -11.88 -24.83
CA ALA A 128 -9.93 -12.68 -24.52
C ALA A 128 -9.93 -14.01 -25.30
N ASN A 129 -8.76 -14.41 -25.79
CA ASN A 129 -8.51 -15.69 -26.44
C ASN A 129 -7.44 -16.45 -25.64
N ILE A 130 -7.86 -17.51 -24.97
CA ILE A 130 -7.01 -18.34 -24.12
C ILE A 130 -6.52 -19.54 -24.92
N PHE A 131 -5.22 -19.62 -25.17
CA PHE A 131 -4.60 -20.74 -25.86
C PHE A 131 -4.02 -21.73 -24.85
N ASP A 132 -4.80 -22.78 -24.54
CA ASP A 132 -4.37 -23.90 -23.71
C ASP A 132 -3.53 -24.87 -24.52
N VAL A 133 -2.23 -24.80 -24.29
CA VAL A 133 -1.21 -25.64 -24.92
C VAL A 133 -0.67 -26.70 -23.96
N SER A 134 -1.37 -26.96 -22.84
CA SER A 134 -0.89 -27.90 -21.81
C SER A 134 -0.80 -29.35 -22.30
N ALA A 135 -1.41 -29.67 -23.45
CA ALA A 135 -1.34 -30.99 -24.10
C ALA A 135 -0.18 -31.13 -25.12
N THR A 136 0.54 -30.05 -25.42
CA THR A 136 1.71 -30.04 -26.30
C THR A 136 3.01 -30.10 -25.49
N ALA A 137 4.12 -30.45 -26.13
CA ALA A 137 5.43 -30.24 -25.52
C ALA A 137 5.75 -28.73 -25.52
N PRO A 138 6.37 -28.19 -24.44
CA PRO A 138 6.89 -26.82 -24.46
C PRO A 138 7.89 -26.63 -25.59
N ASP A 139 7.93 -25.43 -26.18
CA ASP A 139 8.87 -25.16 -27.26
C ASP A 139 10.31 -25.10 -26.70
N PRO A 140 11.35 -25.44 -27.49
CA PRO A 140 12.73 -25.36 -27.01
C PRO A 140 13.08 -23.95 -26.51
N GLY A 141 13.47 -23.85 -25.23
CA GLY A 141 13.79 -22.57 -24.59
C GLY A 141 12.58 -21.83 -24.01
N GLN A 142 11.37 -22.42 -24.05
CA GLN A 142 10.22 -21.89 -23.32
C GLN A 142 10.47 -21.96 -21.81
N GLY A 143 10.64 -20.80 -21.19
CA GLY A 143 10.80 -20.65 -19.74
C GLY A 143 9.51 -20.24 -19.01
N TRP A 144 8.40 -20.08 -19.73
CA TRP A 144 7.18 -19.47 -19.21
C TRP A 144 6.06 -20.49 -18.96
N SER A 145 5.24 -20.22 -17.95
CA SER A 145 4.01 -20.98 -17.67
C SER A 145 2.78 -20.39 -18.36
N GLY A 146 2.77 -19.07 -18.57
CA GLY A 146 1.84 -18.36 -19.45
C GLY A 146 2.56 -17.27 -20.24
N LEU A 147 1.87 -16.72 -21.25
CA LEU A 147 2.38 -15.60 -22.04
C LEU A 147 1.21 -14.80 -22.62
N ALA A 148 1.12 -13.53 -22.26
CA ALA A 148 0.21 -12.57 -22.86
C ALA A 148 0.88 -11.77 -23.98
N TRP A 149 0.15 -11.54 -25.08
CA TRP A 149 0.59 -10.68 -26.16
C TRP A 149 -0.12 -9.34 -26.08
N ILE A 150 0.55 -8.29 -25.62
CA ILE A 150 -0.01 -6.93 -25.55
C ILE A 150 0.37 -6.15 -26.83
N PRO A 151 -0.56 -5.44 -27.49
CA PRO A 151 -1.94 -5.12 -27.10
C PRO A 151 -3.02 -6.07 -27.66
N SER A 152 -2.68 -7.32 -28.00
CA SER A 152 -3.64 -8.32 -28.50
C SER A 152 -4.60 -8.80 -27.39
N ASN A 153 -5.67 -9.50 -27.79
CA ASN A 153 -6.56 -10.21 -26.88
C ASN A 153 -6.12 -11.66 -26.59
N ASN A 154 -4.94 -12.06 -27.10
CA ASN A 154 -4.42 -13.41 -27.00
C ASN A 154 -3.51 -13.59 -25.77
N TYR A 155 -3.67 -14.71 -25.08
CA TYR A 155 -2.67 -15.23 -24.15
C TYR A 155 -2.67 -16.75 -24.13
N ALA A 156 -1.50 -17.34 -23.85
CA ALA A 156 -1.32 -18.78 -23.83
C ALA A 156 -0.99 -19.27 -22.43
N ILE A 157 -1.40 -20.51 -22.15
CA ILE A 157 -1.12 -21.20 -20.89
C ILE A 157 -0.53 -22.57 -21.18
N GLN A 158 0.63 -22.86 -20.59
CA GLN A 158 1.30 -24.15 -20.67
C GLN A 158 1.02 -25.03 -19.45
N ALA A 159 0.76 -24.41 -18.30
CA ALA A 159 0.41 -25.10 -17.08
C ALA A 159 -0.96 -25.77 -17.21
N ASP A 160 -1.13 -26.95 -16.60
CA ASP A 160 -2.42 -27.62 -16.57
C ASP A 160 -3.39 -26.85 -15.66
N ILE A 161 -4.49 -26.35 -16.22
CA ILE A 161 -5.55 -25.61 -15.51
C ILE A 161 -6.19 -26.39 -14.35
N ASN A 162 -6.06 -27.71 -14.34
CA ASN A 162 -6.54 -28.53 -13.23
C ASN A 162 -5.66 -28.42 -11.98
N SER A 163 -4.45 -27.90 -12.13
CA SER A 163 -3.56 -27.61 -11.02
C SER A 163 -3.85 -26.22 -10.47
N GLY A 164 -3.62 -26.01 -9.17
CA GLY A 164 -3.69 -24.68 -8.59
C GLY A 164 -2.81 -23.69 -9.36
N TRP A 165 -1.59 -24.08 -9.72
CA TRP A 165 -0.69 -23.27 -10.54
C TRP A 165 -1.28 -22.85 -11.89
N GLY A 166 -1.90 -23.78 -12.63
CA GLY A 166 -2.50 -23.46 -13.93
C GLY A 166 -3.64 -22.45 -13.83
N GLN A 167 -4.46 -22.52 -12.78
CA GLN A 167 -5.49 -21.51 -12.52
C GLN A 167 -4.87 -20.13 -12.26
N LEU A 168 -3.82 -20.05 -11.44
CA LEU A 168 -3.16 -18.78 -11.15
C LEU A 168 -2.53 -18.15 -12.39
N VAL A 169 -1.93 -18.97 -13.26
CA VAL A 169 -1.40 -18.52 -14.55
C VAL A 169 -2.52 -17.94 -15.42
N VAL A 170 -3.69 -18.58 -15.49
CA VAL A 170 -4.85 -18.03 -16.22
C VAL A 170 -5.22 -16.65 -15.69
N ASP A 171 -5.32 -16.49 -14.37
CA ASP A 171 -5.70 -15.22 -13.76
C ASP A 171 -4.63 -14.13 -13.96
N HIS A 172 -3.35 -14.49 -13.89
CA HIS A 172 -2.21 -13.61 -14.17
C HIS A 172 -2.18 -13.12 -15.62
N GLU A 173 -2.21 -14.03 -16.60
CA GLU A 173 -2.22 -13.65 -18.01
C GLU A 173 -3.47 -12.85 -18.37
N HIS A 174 -4.58 -13.12 -17.69
CA HIS A 174 -5.78 -12.33 -17.84
C HIS A 174 -5.64 -10.92 -17.23
N GLY A 175 -4.87 -10.75 -16.15
CA GLY A 175 -4.46 -9.46 -15.61
C GLY A 175 -3.75 -8.58 -16.63
N HIS A 176 -2.77 -9.13 -17.35
CA HIS A 176 -2.12 -8.43 -18.48
C HIS A 176 -3.11 -8.00 -19.56
N ARG A 177 -4.07 -8.87 -19.88
CA ARG A 177 -5.09 -8.56 -20.89
C ARG A 177 -5.90 -7.31 -20.52
N ILE A 178 -6.18 -7.12 -19.23
CA ILE A 178 -6.92 -5.94 -18.76
C ILE A 178 -6.00 -4.76 -18.42
N GLY A 179 -4.68 -4.89 -18.59
CA GLY A 179 -3.72 -3.78 -18.51
C GLY A 179 -2.86 -3.77 -17.26
N ALA A 180 -2.94 -4.78 -16.39
CA ALA A 180 -2.07 -4.86 -15.22
C ALA A 180 -0.61 -5.18 -15.64
N PRO A 181 0.39 -4.39 -15.20
CA PRO A 181 1.81 -4.73 -15.37
C PRO A 181 2.20 -5.90 -14.45
N HIS A 182 3.44 -6.39 -14.54
CA HIS A 182 3.96 -7.26 -13.49
C HIS A 182 4.12 -6.46 -12.18
N SER A 183 3.93 -7.14 -11.04
CA SER A 183 4.18 -6.56 -9.74
C SER A 183 5.46 -7.09 -9.12
N GLY A 184 6.41 -6.18 -8.94
CA GLY A 184 7.76 -6.52 -8.51
C GLY A 184 8.02 -6.32 -7.02
N ALA A 185 9.27 -6.47 -6.62
CA ALA A 185 9.72 -6.08 -5.30
C ALA A 185 11.09 -5.43 -5.33
N TRP A 186 11.22 -4.35 -4.56
CA TRP A 186 12.51 -3.74 -4.24
C TRP A 186 13.16 -4.54 -3.12
N ARG A 187 14.22 -5.28 -3.46
CA ARG A 187 14.83 -6.24 -2.53
C ARG A 187 16.29 -5.88 -2.28
N VAL A 188 16.65 -5.77 -1.00
CA VAL A 188 18.02 -5.49 -0.58
C VAL A 188 18.81 -6.79 -0.49
N ILE A 189 19.06 -7.42 -1.65
CA ILE A 189 19.78 -8.69 -1.74
C ILE A 189 21.23 -8.40 -2.12
N ASN A 190 22.16 -8.95 -1.34
CA ASN A 190 23.53 -9.12 -1.78
C ASN A 190 23.72 -10.54 -2.30
N ASP A 191 23.91 -10.69 -3.62
CA ASP A 191 24.14 -11.96 -4.30
C ASP A 191 25.17 -11.85 -5.44
N SER A 192 25.24 -12.85 -6.32
CA SER A 192 26.21 -12.84 -7.44
C SER A 192 25.91 -11.79 -8.51
N ASN A 193 24.69 -11.26 -8.54
CA ASN A 193 24.19 -10.35 -9.55
C ASN A 193 24.08 -8.92 -9.02
N TYR A 194 23.83 -8.76 -7.72
CA TYR A 194 23.54 -7.47 -7.10
C TYR A 194 24.26 -7.30 -5.76
N THR A 195 24.76 -6.09 -5.52
CA THR A 195 25.34 -5.68 -4.25
C THR A 195 24.77 -4.32 -3.88
N PRO A 196 24.08 -4.19 -2.73
CA PRO A 196 23.53 -2.90 -2.31
C PRO A 196 24.61 -2.03 -1.68
N TYR A 197 24.52 -0.71 -1.89
CA TYR A 197 25.48 0.28 -1.40
C TYR A 197 24.81 1.46 -0.71
N VAL A 198 25.53 2.07 0.22
CA VAL A 198 25.20 3.39 0.80
C VAL A 198 26.39 4.33 0.63
N TYR A 199 26.14 5.63 0.64
CA TYR A 199 27.21 6.62 0.58
C TYR A 199 27.57 7.08 1.99
N ASP A 200 28.81 6.82 2.40
CA ASP A 200 29.38 7.37 3.63
C ASP A 200 29.87 8.79 3.34
N PHE A 201 29.09 9.78 3.77
CA PHE A 201 29.39 11.19 3.55
C PHE A 201 30.62 11.68 4.32
N ASP A 202 30.94 11.07 5.45
CA ASP A 202 32.13 11.43 6.24
C ASP A 202 33.41 10.88 5.59
N ALA A 203 33.35 9.65 5.08
CA ALA A 203 34.45 9.04 4.35
C ALA A 203 34.52 9.49 2.87
N GLY A 204 33.46 10.09 2.34
CA GLY A 204 33.36 10.55 0.96
C GLY A 204 33.37 9.42 -0.07
N GLN A 205 32.84 8.24 0.27
CA GLN A 205 32.88 7.05 -0.60
C GLN A 205 31.63 6.18 -0.45
N TYR A 206 31.35 5.38 -1.48
CA TYR A 206 30.35 4.31 -1.39
C TYR A 206 30.91 3.14 -0.57
N VAL A 207 30.06 2.57 0.29
CA VAL A 207 30.34 1.37 1.08
C VAL A 207 29.21 0.37 0.88
N GLU A 208 29.53 -0.92 0.99
CA GLU A 208 28.54 -1.98 0.91
C GLU A 208 27.51 -1.83 2.03
N TYR A 209 26.22 -1.91 1.68
CA TYR A 209 25.15 -1.81 2.65
C TYR A 209 25.14 -3.03 3.57
N SER A 210 24.75 -2.77 4.82
CA SER A 210 24.56 -3.79 5.84
C SER A 210 23.56 -3.25 6.84
N ALA A 211 22.48 -3.98 7.06
CA ALA A 211 21.43 -3.60 8.01
C ALA A 211 21.98 -3.42 9.43
N SER A 212 22.98 -4.21 9.85
CA SER A 212 23.58 -4.10 11.19
C SER A 212 24.38 -2.82 11.39
N THR A 213 24.94 -2.26 10.31
CA THR A 213 25.83 -1.08 10.38
C THR A 213 25.08 0.20 10.06
N HIS A 214 24.18 0.15 9.07
CA HIS A 214 23.55 1.32 8.48
C HIS A 214 22.08 1.47 8.87
N GLY A 215 21.51 0.53 9.63
CA GLY A 215 20.10 0.50 10.01
C GLY A 215 19.17 0.22 8.83
N SER A 216 17.89 0.54 9.00
CA SER A 216 16.87 0.36 7.98
C SER A 216 16.94 1.44 6.91
N GLN A 217 17.72 1.20 5.87
CA GLN A 217 17.59 1.90 4.60
C GLN A 217 16.96 0.91 3.63
N VAL A 218 15.73 1.19 3.22
CA VAL A 218 14.88 0.20 2.54
C VAL A 218 15.16 0.13 1.04
N ALA A 219 15.63 1.23 0.44
CA ALA A 219 16.13 1.22 -0.92
C ALA A 219 17.53 1.86 -1.02
N PRO A 220 18.60 1.16 -0.59
CA PRO A 220 19.97 1.58 -0.86
C PRO A 220 20.26 1.67 -2.37
N PHE A 221 21.46 2.13 -2.73
CA PHE A 221 21.89 2.12 -4.12
C PHE A 221 22.14 0.70 -4.61
N GLY A 222 21.81 0.40 -5.88
CA GLY A 222 22.02 -0.95 -6.42
C GLY A 222 20.98 -1.97 -5.99
N VAL A 223 19.82 -1.53 -5.48
CA VAL A 223 18.70 -2.43 -5.16
C VAL A 223 18.12 -2.99 -6.44
N HIS A 224 17.87 -4.30 -6.41
CA HIS A 224 17.25 -5.02 -7.50
C HIS A 224 15.73 -4.86 -7.42
N ASN A 225 15.10 -4.46 -8.53
CA ASN A 225 13.68 -4.64 -8.73
C ASN A 225 13.44 -6.02 -9.32
N ASP A 226 13.11 -6.97 -8.45
CA ASP A 226 12.69 -8.32 -8.84
C ASP A 226 11.30 -8.19 -9.47
N GLU A 227 11.19 -8.25 -10.81
CA GLU A 227 9.96 -7.93 -11.56
C GLU A 227 8.73 -8.75 -11.13
N TYR A 228 8.95 -9.96 -10.63
CA TYR A 228 7.90 -10.82 -10.07
C TYR A 228 8.00 -10.89 -8.54
N GLY A 229 8.79 -10.05 -7.91
CA GLY A 229 9.15 -10.20 -6.51
C GLY A 229 8.00 -10.01 -5.52
N ASN A 230 6.81 -9.56 -5.93
CA ASN A 230 5.67 -9.35 -5.03
C ASN A 230 4.90 -10.67 -4.75
N PRO A 231 4.97 -11.23 -3.54
CA PRO A 231 4.26 -12.47 -3.23
C PRO A 231 2.78 -12.25 -2.90
N PHE A 232 2.34 -10.99 -2.75
CA PHE A 232 0.96 -10.63 -2.42
C PHE A 232 0.11 -10.33 -3.63
N ASP A 233 0.70 -10.25 -4.81
CA ASP A 233 0.01 -9.86 -6.01
C ASP A 233 -0.21 -11.02 -6.98
N VAL A 234 -1.33 -10.99 -7.70
CA VAL A 234 -1.57 -11.93 -8.81
C VAL A 234 -0.56 -11.71 -9.94
N MET A 235 -0.08 -10.48 -10.10
CA MET A 235 0.93 -10.06 -11.07
C MET A 235 2.38 -10.30 -10.64
N GLY A 236 2.60 -10.91 -9.46
CA GLY A 236 3.94 -11.29 -8.97
C GLY A 236 4.27 -12.79 -9.13
N ASN A 237 5.27 -13.28 -8.39
CA ASN A 237 6.00 -14.56 -8.66
C ASN A 237 5.19 -15.82 -8.41
N ILE A 238 4.22 -15.79 -7.50
CA ILE A 238 3.39 -16.97 -7.21
C ILE A 238 1.93 -16.78 -7.61
N SER A 239 1.56 -15.60 -8.12
CA SER A 239 0.22 -15.25 -8.58
C SER A 239 -0.94 -15.57 -7.61
N ASN A 240 -0.66 -15.81 -6.33
CA ASN A 240 -1.63 -16.26 -5.31
C ASN A 240 -2.37 -15.10 -4.62
N GLY A 241 -2.14 -13.89 -5.11
CA GLY A 241 -2.58 -12.65 -4.48
C GLY A 241 -3.81 -12.01 -5.09
N HIS A 242 -4.17 -10.86 -4.54
CA HIS A 242 -5.08 -9.90 -5.15
C HIS A 242 -4.27 -8.79 -5.80
N PHE A 243 -4.83 -8.12 -6.82
CA PHE A 243 -4.24 -6.89 -7.37
C PHE A 243 -4.04 -5.86 -6.26
N THR A 244 -2.92 -5.14 -6.33
CA THR A 244 -2.56 -4.05 -5.43
C THR A 244 -3.59 -2.92 -5.52
N VAL A 245 -3.64 -2.09 -4.47
CA VAL A 245 -4.35 -0.81 -4.49
C VAL A 245 -3.82 0.10 -5.58
N HIS A 246 -2.52 0.04 -5.88
CA HIS A 246 -1.90 0.82 -6.95
C HIS A 246 -2.56 0.48 -8.29
N GLU A 247 -2.46 -0.78 -8.74
CA GLU A 247 -3.04 -1.24 -10.01
C GLU A 247 -4.56 -1.01 -10.08
N LYS A 248 -5.27 -1.29 -8.98
CA LYS A 248 -6.72 -1.04 -8.87
C LYS A 248 -7.08 0.43 -9.10
N LEU A 249 -6.21 1.35 -8.72
CA LEU A 249 -6.40 2.79 -8.88
C LEU A 249 -5.91 3.30 -10.25
N THR A 250 -4.71 2.89 -10.68
CA THR A 250 -4.00 3.48 -11.82
C THR A 250 -4.33 2.81 -13.15
N ASP A 251 -4.37 1.49 -13.17
CA ASP A 251 -4.44 0.70 -14.40
C ASP A 251 -5.84 0.15 -14.64
N LEU A 252 -6.51 -0.28 -13.57
CA LEU A 252 -7.78 -0.99 -13.65
C LEU A 252 -9.00 -0.08 -13.43
N GLU A 253 -8.81 1.07 -12.79
CA GLU A 253 -9.89 2.01 -12.42
C GLU A 253 -11.03 1.37 -11.60
N TRP A 254 -10.70 0.42 -10.73
CA TRP A 254 -11.64 -0.22 -9.81
C TRP A 254 -11.78 0.53 -8.48
N LEU A 255 -10.74 1.28 -8.10
CA LEU A 255 -10.76 2.22 -6.99
C LEU A 255 -10.69 3.66 -7.49
N THR A 256 -11.16 4.59 -6.67
CA THR A 256 -11.17 6.03 -6.98
C THR A 256 -10.14 6.80 -6.17
N SER A 257 -9.79 8.02 -6.61
CA SER A 257 -8.91 8.91 -5.85
C SER A 257 -9.49 9.39 -4.51
N THR A 258 -10.79 9.18 -4.25
CA THR A 258 -11.39 9.43 -2.94
C THR A 258 -11.10 8.29 -1.97
N GLN A 259 -11.07 7.06 -2.50
CA GLN A 259 -10.75 5.83 -1.75
C GLN A 259 -9.24 5.63 -1.56
N VAL A 260 -8.43 6.24 -2.42
CA VAL A 260 -6.97 6.27 -2.34
C VAL A 260 -6.46 7.72 -2.51
N PRO A 261 -6.71 8.59 -1.52
CA PRO A 261 -6.37 10.01 -1.61
C PRO A 261 -4.85 10.26 -1.60
N ASP A 262 -4.47 11.40 -2.19
CA ASP A 262 -3.09 11.90 -2.22
C ASP A 262 -2.74 12.58 -0.90
N LEU A 263 -1.89 11.93 -0.09
CA LEU A 263 -1.41 12.40 1.22
C LEU A 263 -0.74 13.78 1.15
N ASN A 264 -0.17 14.18 0.02
CA ASN A 264 0.37 15.54 -0.14
C ASN A 264 -0.71 16.63 -0.01
N ARG A 265 -1.99 16.26 -0.16
CA ARG A 265 -3.15 17.15 -0.05
C ARG A 265 -3.95 16.94 1.24
N MET A 266 -3.56 15.96 2.04
CA MET A 266 -4.19 15.64 3.32
C MET A 266 -3.45 16.31 4.47
N GLN A 267 -4.06 16.29 5.65
CA GLN A 267 -3.43 16.78 6.88
C GLN A 267 -2.70 15.63 7.59
N GLU A 268 -1.85 15.94 8.56
CA GLU A 268 -1.39 14.93 9.51
C GLU A 268 -2.57 14.38 10.30
N GLY A 269 -2.48 13.14 10.76
CA GLY A 269 -3.53 12.55 11.58
C GLY A 269 -3.53 11.03 11.59
N THR A 270 -4.61 10.48 12.13
CA THR A 270 -4.86 9.04 12.16
C THR A 270 -5.84 8.66 11.04
N TYR A 271 -5.44 7.70 10.23
CA TYR A 271 -6.17 7.17 9.10
C TYR A 271 -6.55 5.72 9.36
N ARG A 272 -7.79 5.36 9.01
CA ARG A 272 -8.24 3.98 8.97
C ARG A 272 -8.22 3.49 7.53
N ILE A 273 -7.40 2.49 7.25
CA ILE A 273 -7.25 1.89 5.91
C ILE A 273 -7.85 0.48 5.95
N TYR A 274 -8.86 0.24 5.13
CA TYR A 274 -9.55 -1.05 5.04
C TYR A 274 -8.85 -2.00 4.05
N ALA A 275 -8.94 -3.29 4.35
CA ALA A 275 -8.52 -4.35 3.46
C ALA A 275 -9.32 -4.33 2.16
N HIS A 276 -8.64 -4.48 1.02
CA HIS A 276 -9.25 -4.44 -0.31
C HIS A 276 -9.47 -5.84 -0.93
N ASP A 277 -9.29 -6.89 -0.14
CA ASP A 277 -9.21 -8.30 -0.56
C ASP A 277 -10.24 -9.20 0.14
N GLU A 278 -11.26 -8.62 0.80
CA GLU A 278 -12.28 -9.37 1.55
C GLU A 278 -13.65 -9.47 0.85
N LEU A 279 -13.79 -8.90 -0.35
CA LEU A 279 -15.08 -8.88 -1.04
C LEU A 279 -15.53 -10.29 -1.42
N THR A 280 -16.79 -10.61 -1.08
CA THR A 280 -17.36 -11.94 -1.33
C THR A 280 -18.03 -11.97 -2.71
N PRO A 281 -17.62 -12.88 -3.62
CA PRO A 281 -18.23 -12.98 -4.93
C PRO A 281 -19.66 -13.52 -4.85
N PHE A 282 -20.54 -13.02 -5.71
CA PHE A 282 -21.94 -13.39 -5.78
C PHE A 282 -22.35 -13.72 -7.22
N TYR A 283 -23.16 -14.77 -7.40
CA TYR A 283 -23.61 -15.23 -8.73
C TYR A 283 -25.11 -14.98 -8.98
N VAL A 284 -25.44 -14.46 -10.16
CA VAL A 284 -26.84 -14.31 -10.62
C VAL A 284 -27.14 -15.24 -11.77
N SER A 285 -27.82 -16.34 -11.46
CA SER A 285 -28.22 -17.35 -12.46
C SER A 285 -29.08 -16.81 -13.59
N ARG A 286 -29.91 -15.78 -13.35
CA ARG A 286 -30.79 -15.20 -14.37
C ARG A 286 -30.02 -14.57 -15.54
N PHE A 287 -28.87 -13.97 -15.24
CA PHE A 287 -28.05 -13.26 -16.23
C PHE A 287 -26.75 -13.99 -16.54
N ASP A 288 -26.43 -15.03 -15.76
CA ASP A 288 -25.14 -15.69 -15.78
C ASP A 288 -24.00 -14.67 -15.61
N ILE A 289 -24.03 -13.92 -14.50
CA ILE A 289 -23.06 -12.87 -14.18
C ILE A 289 -22.51 -13.09 -12.76
N HIS A 290 -21.21 -12.89 -12.59
CA HIS A 290 -20.56 -12.76 -11.29
C HIS A 290 -20.39 -11.28 -10.90
N GLY A 291 -20.60 -10.99 -9.63
CA GLY A 291 -20.41 -9.70 -9.00
C GLY A 291 -19.99 -9.89 -7.55
N VAL A 292 -20.31 -8.93 -6.68
CA VAL A 292 -20.04 -9.01 -5.23
C VAL A 292 -21.26 -8.64 -4.43
N GLU A 293 -21.41 -9.22 -3.23
CA GLU A 293 -22.50 -8.91 -2.31
C GLU A 293 -22.54 -7.41 -1.95
N GLU A 294 -21.37 -6.84 -1.68
CA GLU A 294 -21.15 -5.42 -1.45
C GLU A 294 -19.88 -4.98 -2.20
N THR A 295 -19.92 -3.82 -2.84
CA THR A 295 -18.75 -3.25 -3.51
C THR A 295 -17.90 -2.43 -2.54
N TYR A 296 -16.76 -1.92 -3.02
CA TYR A 296 -15.95 -0.99 -2.25
C TYR A 296 -16.77 0.22 -1.79
N SER A 297 -16.78 0.48 -0.47
CA SER A 297 -17.43 1.64 0.11
C SER A 297 -16.84 2.92 -0.47
N SER A 298 -17.69 3.83 -0.97
CA SER A 298 -17.24 5.10 -1.58
C SER A 298 -16.58 6.06 -0.60
N ASP A 299 -16.88 5.89 0.68
CA ASP A 299 -16.48 6.81 1.75
C ASP A 299 -15.38 6.20 2.66
N SER A 300 -14.86 5.02 2.27
CA SER A 300 -13.79 4.32 2.97
C SER A 300 -12.45 4.48 2.26
N LEU A 301 -11.36 4.47 3.05
CA LEU A 301 -10.00 4.46 2.51
C LEU A 301 -9.54 3.01 2.34
N TYR A 302 -9.12 2.64 1.14
CA TYR A 302 -8.51 1.33 0.86
C TYR A 302 -6.99 1.42 0.71
N GLY A 303 -6.49 2.64 0.59
CA GLY A 303 -5.06 2.94 0.67
C GLY A 303 -4.83 4.43 0.75
N LEU A 304 -3.57 4.80 0.72
CA LEU A 304 -3.11 6.19 0.60
C LEU A 304 -2.05 6.24 -0.48
N ARG A 305 -1.90 7.38 -1.17
CA ARG A 305 -0.78 7.56 -2.09
C ARG A 305 -0.12 8.90 -1.92
N TYR A 306 1.11 9.05 -2.39
CA TYR A 306 1.74 10.36 -2.55
C TYR A 306 2.86 10.29 -3.56
N SER A 307 3.16 11.43 -4.18
CA SER A 307 4.35 11.60 -4.99
C SER A 307 5.46 12.26 -4.19
N ARG A 308 6.71 11.87 -4.45
CA ARG A 308 7.89 12.41 -3.80
C ARG A 308 8.99 12.80 -4.79
N PRO A 309 9.60 14.00 -4.67
CA PRO A 309 10.87 14.28 -5.34
C PRO A 309 11.96 13.33 -4.87
N VAL A 310 12.72 12.83 -5.83
CA VAL A 310 13.86 11.95 -5.64
C VAL A 310 14.95 12.30 -6.67
N LYS A 311 16.13 11.71 -6.52
CA LYS A 311 17.21 11.74 -7.51
C LYS A 311 17.39 10.33 -8.07
N ARG A 312 17.26 10.16 -9.38
CA ARG A 312 17.58 8.90 -10.05
C ARG A 312 18.99 8.97 -10.62
N PHE A 313 19.79 7.93 -10.45
CA PHE A 313 21.05 7.82 -11.19
C PHE A 313 20.78 7.37 -12.62
N ASP A 314 21.19 8.18 -13.59
CA ASP A 314 21.10 7.85 -15.01
C ASP A 314 22.45 7.31 -15.48
N ALA A 315 22.53 5.98 -15.63
CA ALA A 315 23.74 5.28 -16.08
C ALA A 315 24.24 5.75 -17.46
N SER A 316 23.36 6.27 -18.32
CA SER A 316 23.76 6.75 -19.65
C SER A 316 24.53 8.07 -19.61
N SER A 317 24.19 8.94 -18.65
CA SER A 317 24.87 10.23 -18.46
C SER A 317 25.90 10.20 -17.33
N GLY A 318 25.84 9.19 -16.46
CA GLY A 318 26.68 9.09 -15.27
C GLY A 318 26.36 10.18 -14.24
N GLN A 319 25.12 10.68 -14.20
CA GLN A 319 24.70 11.80 -13.36
C GLN A 319 23.41 11.49 -12.58
N TRP A 320 23.23 12.19 -11.46
CA TRP A 320 21.96 12.23 -10.73
C TRP A 320 20.99 13.21 -11.40
N VAL A 321 19.82 12.72 -11.81
CA VAL A 321 18.75 13.52 -12.40
C VAL A 321 17.58 13.66 -11.42
N ASN A 322 16.87 14.79 -11.48
CA ASN A 322 15.63 14.95 -10.72
C ASN A 322 14.58 14.00 -11.27
N ASP A 323 13.85 13.35 -10.37
CA ASP A 323 12.75 12.46 -10.72
C ASP A 323 11.63 12.57 -9.68
N THR A 324 10.50 11.93 -9.94
CA THR A 324 9.37 11.84 -9.02
C THR A 324 8.97 10.38 -8.89
N GLN A 325 8.83 9.92 -7.65
CA GLN A 325 8.38 8.57 -7.36
C GLN A 325 6.99 8.62 -6.75
N GLU A 326 6.11 7.72 -7.18
CA GLU A 326 4.82 7.50 -6.52
C GLU A 326 4.98 6.41 -5.46
N VAL A 327 4.37 6.64 -4.30
CA VAL A 327 4.28 5.68 -3.21
C VAL A 327 2.82 5.38 -2.95
N THR A 328 2.46 4.10 -2.88
CA THR A 328 1.13 3.64 -2.47
C THR A 328 1.23 2.82 -1.18
N LEU A 329 0.32 3.08 -0.24
CA LEU A 329 0.18 2.38 1.03
C LEU A 329 -1.07 1.53 0.96
N GLU A 330 -0.97 0.25 1.33
CA GLU A 330 -2.12 -0.65 1.36
C GLU A 330 -2.13 -1.55 2.59
N TYR A 331 -3.32 -2.03 2.92
CA TYR A 331 -3.55 -3.04 3.94
C TYR A 331 -4.32 -4.21 3.31
N ARG A 332 -3.97 -5.43 3.73
CA ARG A 332 -4.57 -6.68 3.27
C ARG A 332 -5.06 -7.48 4.47
N SER A 333 -6.12 -8.25 4.28
CA SER A 333 -6.72 -9.02 5.37
C SER A 333 -5.78 -10.08 5.94
N GLY A 334 -5.83 -10.28 7.25
CA GLY A 334 -5.02 -11.29 7.95
C GLY A 334 -3.53 -10.96 8.05
N ARG A 335 -3.13 -9.74 7.68
CA ARG A 335 -1.76 -9.24 7.74
C ARG A 335 -1.51 -8.44 9.02
N ASP A 336 -0.26 -8.40 9.47
CA ASP A 336 0.11 -7.75 10.74
C ASP A 336 0.63 -6.32 10.56
N GLY A 337 0.63 -5.80 9.33
CA GLY A 337 1.11 -4.46 9.07
C GLY A 337 0.67 -3.85 7.76
N LEU A 338 1.26 -2.69 7.47
CA LEU A 338 1.00 -1.91 6.27
C LEU A 338 2.08 -2.18 5.21
N GLN A 339 1.67 -2.34 3.96
CA GLN A 339 2.56 -2.53 2.82
C GLN A 339 2.82 -1.20 2.12
N PHE A 340 4.03 -1.03 1.59
CA PHE A 340 4.43 0.14 0.82
C PHE A 340 4.83 -0.30 -0.58
N HIS A 341 4.35 0.42 -1.60
CA HIS A 341 4.67 0.17 -3.00
C HIS A 341 5.34 1.41 -3.60
N LEU A 342 6.43 1.21 -4.34
CA LEU A 342 7.09 2.25 -5.12
C LEU A 342 6.81 1.95 -6.61
N GLY A 343 5.79 2.62 -7.17
CA GLY A 343 5.17 2.20 -8.42
C GLY A 343 4.51 0.82 -8.27
N ASP A 344 4.76 -0.08 -9.22
CA ASP A 344 4.18 -1.43 -9.26
C ASP A 344 4.87 -2.45 -8.33
N SER A 345 5.91 -2.02 -7.61
CA SER A 345 6.77 -2.91 -6.82
C SER A 345 6.66 -2.67 -5.34
N ILE A 346 6.45 -3.74 -4.57
CA ILE A 346 6.45 -3.68 -3.10
C ILE A 346 7.85 -3.36 -2.56
N LEU A 347 7.90 -2.53 -1.53
CA LEU A 347 9.10 -2.19 -0.80
C LEU A 347 9.24 -3.13 0.39
N ASP A 348 10.37 -3.83 0.48
CA ASP A 348 10.64 -4.76 1.58
C ASP A 348 11.10 -4.02 2.84
N VAL A 349 10.15 -3.59 3.67
CA VAL A 349 10.43 -2.81 4.90
C VAL A 349 10.89 -3.67 6.09
N ASP A 350 10.86 -5.00 5.97
CA ASP A 350 11.32 -5.91 7.02
C ASP A 350 12.62 -6.60 6.60
N LEU A 351 13.73 -6.03 7.06
CA LEU A 351 15.06 -6.53 6.75
C LEU A 351 15.41 -7.85 7.45
N GLU A 352 14.57 -8.36 8.36
CA GLU A 352 14.76 -9.67 8.99
C GLU A 352 14.34 -10.82 8.05
N GLY A 353 13.45 -10.55 7.08
CA GLY A 353 12.75 -11.52 6.23
C GLY A 353 13.61 -12.25 5.17
N GLY A 354 14.90 -11.96 5.10
CA GLY A 354 15.86 -12.71 4.28
C GLY A 354 15.68 -12.57 2.75
N SER A 355 16.45 -13.35 2.00
CA SER A 355 16.49 -13.28 0.52
C SER A 355 15.51 -14.22 -0.18
N ASP A 356 14.43 -14.66 0.47
CA ASP A 356 13.39 -15.44 -0.21
C ASP A 356 12.41 -14.52 -0.96
N ARG A 357 12.21 -14.81 -2.25
CA ARG A 357 11.23 -14.11 -3.10
C ARG A 357 9.80 -14.27 -2.58
N ASN A 358 9.52 -15.38 -1.89
CA ASN A 358 8.21 -15.71 -1.34
C ASN A 358 8.04 -15.21 0.09
N ASN A 359 9.03 -14.51 0.64
CA ASN A 359 8.93 -13.99 1.98
C ASN A 359 7.76 -12.99 2.08
N LEU A 360 6.84 -13.27 3.00
CA LEU A 360 5.69 -12.43 3.29
C LEU A 360 6.00 -11.43 4.41
N GLU A 361 7.14 -11.47 5.06
CA GLU A 361 7.52 -10.49 6.08
C GLU A 361 8.09 -9.27 5.36
N ARG A 362 7.22 -8.33 4.93
CA ARG A 362 7.57 -7.12 4.16
C ARG A 362 6.72 -5.92 4.56
N GLU A 363 6.21 -5.93 5.79
CA GLU A 363 5.19 -5.01 6.27
C GLU A 363 5.71 -4.16 7.40
N LEU A 364 5.18 -2.94 7.53
CA LEU A 364 5.34 -2.16 8.73
C LEU A 364 4.37 -2.68 9.78
N GLU A 365 4.86 -3.56 10.65
CA GLU A 365 4.05 -4.23 11.68
C GLU A 365 3.41 -3.25 12.68
N VAL A 366 2.36 -3.71 13.35
CA VAL A 366 1.72 -3.00 14.46
C VAL A 366 2.75 -2.57 15.52
N GLY A 367 2.68 -1.30 15.91
CA GLY A 367 3.54 -0.67 16.91
C GLY A 367 4.85 -0.15 16.34
N LYS A 368 5.19 -0.44 15.08
CA LYS A 368 6.41 0.07 14.42
C LYS A 368 6.14 1.40 13.72
N SER A 369 7.22 2.15 13.49
CA SER A 369 7.20 3.34 12.64
C SER A 369 8.31 3.30 11.60
N ILE A 370 8.10 4.01 10.50
CA ILE A 370 9.08 4.20 9.44
C ILE A 370 8.99 5.62 8.89
N ARG A 371 10.12 6.19 8.50
CA ARG A 371 10.17 7.50 7.85
C ARG A 371 10.25 7.28 6.36
N GLU A 372 9.54 8.10 5.59
CA GLU A 372 9.63 8.08 4.13
C GLU A 372 11.08 8.24 3.64
N ILE A 373 11.91 9.02 4.34
CA ILE A 373 13.32 9.22 3.99
C ILE A 373 14.15 7.93 4.10
N ASP A 374 13.71 6.97 4.93
CA ASP A 374 14.34 5.65 5.08
C ASP A 374 14.14 4.79 3.83
N PHE A 375 13.18 5.13 2.96
CA PHE A 375 13.01 4.45 1.66
C PHE A 375 14.07 4.89 0.64
N GLY A 376 15.01 5.76 1.00
CA GLY A 376 15.98 6.37 0.08
C GLY A 376 15.37 7.49 -0.77
N VAL A 377 16.09 8.59 -0.92
CA VAL A 377 15.70 9.72 -1.80
C VAL A 377 16.62 9.89 -3.01
N ASN A 378 17.70 9.11 -3.05
CA ASN A 378 18.53 8.93 -4.22
C ASN A 378 18.45 7.44 -4.56
N PHE A 379 18.14 7.06 -5.80
CA PHE A 379 17.94 5.65 -6.16
C PHE A 379 18.58 5.30 -7.50
N TYR A 380 18.99 4.04 -7.60
CA TYR A 380 19.39 3.39 -8.84
C TYR A 380 18.65 2.07 -8.93
N ALA A 381 17.94 1.87 -10.03
CA ALA A 381 17.26 0.63 -10.34
C ALA A 381 17.98 -0.02 -11.52
N SER A 382 18.67 -1.12 -11.25
CA SER A 382 19.23 -1.92 -12.33
C SER A 382 18.11 -2.61 -13.10
N SER A 383 18.21 -2.65 -14.43
CA SER A 383 17.24 -3.32 -15.30
C SER A 383 17.72 -4.69 -15.80
N GLY A 384 18.81 -5.24 -15.28
CA GLY A 384 19.37 -6.50 -15.77
C GLY A 384 20.24 -7.23 -14.76
N ASP A 385 20.43 -8.53 -14.98
CA ASP A 385 21.31 -9.37 -14.16
C ASP A 385 22.77 -8.90 -14.26
N GLY A 386 23.43 -8.73 -13.12
CA GLY A 386 24.87 -8.47 -13.03
C GLY A 386 25.27 -7.03 -13.29
N ASP A 387 24.32 -6.10 -13.35
CA ASP A 387 24.60 -4.67 -13.51
C ASP A 387 24.84 -4.01 -12.14
N ASP A 388 26.11 -3.97 -11.77
CA ASP A 388 26.60 -3.36 -10.53
C ASP A 388 26.61 -1.82 -10.64
N PHE A 389 25.94 -1.16 -9.68
CA PHE A 389 25.89 0.30 -9.56
C PHE A 389 27.28 0.96 -9.57
N LEU A 390 28.28 0.38 -8.89
CA LEU A 390 29.62 0.99 -8.82
C LEU A 390 30.38 0.91 -10.14
N SER A 391 30.01 -0.01 -11.04
CA SER A 391 30.62 -0.11 -12.37
C SER A 391 30.42 1.16 -13.22
N HIS A 392 29.40 1.97 -12.88
CA HIS A 392 29.08 3.23 -13.55
C HIS A 392 29.86 4.45 -13.02
N ASN A 393 30.74 4.26 -12.03
CA ASN A 393 31.48 5.34 -11.36
C ASN A 393 30.57 6.52 -10.92
N PRO A 394 29.49 6.26 -10.16
CA PRO A 394 28.53 7.29 -9.80
C PRO A 394 29.20 8.41 -8.97
N PRO A 395 28.87 9.69 -9.19
CA PRO A 395 29.31 10.78 -8.32
C PRO A 395 28.61 10.67 -6.96
N ALA A 396 29.09 11.41 -5.95
CA ALA A 396 28.41 11.50 -4.67
C ALA A 396 26.92 11.88 -4.84
N PRO A 397 25.99 11.21 -4.14
CA PRO A 397 24.58 11.56 -4.18
C PRO A 397 24.33 12.87 -3.44
N SER A 398 23.17 13.49 -3.68
CA SER A 398 22.72 14.61 -2.84
C SER A 398 22.44 14.13 -1.42
N LEU A 399 22.65 15.00 -0.43
CA LEU A 399 22.25 14.68 0.93
C LEU A 399 20.72 14.51 0.98
N PRO A 400 20.17 13.56 1.76
CA PRO A 400 18.75 13.28 1.70
C PRO A 400 17.83 14.50 1.90
N TRP A 401 18.22 15.39 2.81
CA TRP A 401 17.49 16.61 3.13
C TRP A 401 17.61 17.73 2.08
N GLU A 402 18.64 17.70 1.24
CA GLU A 402 18.74 18.62 0.09
C GLU A 402 17.71 18.27 -0.98
N VAL A 403 17.35 16.99 -1.08
CA VAL A 403 16.30 16.50 -1.97
C VAL A 403 14.92 16.69 -1.31
N ARG A 404 14.82 16.36 -0.02
CA ARG A 404 13.58 16.40 0.75
C ARG A 404 13.80 17.03 2.13
N PRO A 405 13.57 18.34 2.28
CA PRO A 405 13.65 18.99 3.58
C PRO A 405 12.49 18.62 4.51
N THR A 406 11.43 18.00 3.98
CA THR A 406 10.31 17.45 4.75
C THR A 406 9.94 16.06 4.25
N TRP A 407 9.46 15.19 5.12
CA TRP A 407 9.05 13.83 4.78
C TRP A 407 7.88 13.37 5.65
N PHE A 408 7.22 12.28 5.26
CA PHE A 408 6.20 11.65 6.10
C PHE A 408 6.81 10.65 7.09
N GLU A 409 6.30 10.60 8.31
CA GLU A 409 6.51 9.48 9.23
C GLU A 409 5.21 8.70 9.40
N PHE A 410 5.31 7.38 9.30
CA PHE A 410 4.20 6.45 9.36
C PHE A 410 4.33 5.59 10.62
N LYS A 411 3.25 5.42 11.39
CA LYS A 411 3.20 4.51 12.53
C LYS A 411 1.93 3.70 12.55
N VAL A 412 2.05 2.37 12.55
CA VAL A 412 0.89 1.48 12.64
C VAL A 412 0.47 1.35 14.10
N LEU A 413 -0.76 1.74 14.42
CA LEU A 413 -1.28 1.69 15.78
C LEU A 413 -1.86 0.32 16.14
N GLY A 414 -2.56 -0.31 15.20
CA GLY A 414 -3.25 -1.57 15.46
C GLY A 414 -4.18 -1.98 14.33
N LEU A 415 -4.68 -3.21 14.44
CA LEU A 415 -5.64 -3.81 13.53
C LEU A 415 -7.04 -3.83 14.17
N GLY A 416 -8.07 -3.89 13.33
CA GLY A 416 -9.45 -4.12 13.76
C GLY A 416 -10.33 -4.62 12.63
N SER A 417 -11.62 -4.78 12.93
CA SER A 417 -12.63 -5.08 11.92
C SER A 417 -13.98 -4.49 12.31
N ASP A 418 -14.77 -4.11 11.31
CA ASP A 418 -16.15 -3.67 11.48
C ASP A 418 -17.04 -4.18 10.33
N SER A 419 -18.20 -3.55 10.10
CA SER A 419 -19.13 -3.99 9.05
C SER A 419 -18.62 -3.77 7.63
N ILE A 420 -17.60 -2.93 7.41
CA ILE A 420 -16.99 -2.71 6.10
C ILE A 420 -15.94 -3.80 5.81
N GLY A 421 -15.19 -4.20 6.84
CA GLY A 421 -14.14 -5.22 6.74
C GLY A 421 -13.06 -5.05 7.80
N SER A 422 -11.96 -5.78 7.62
CA SER A 422 -10.73 -5.61 8.39
C SER A 422 -10.03 -4.29 8.03
N TYR A 423 -9.36 -3.69 9.01
CA TYR A 423 -8.66 -2.42 8.81
C TYR A 423 -7.39 -2.32 9.66
N VAL A 424 -6.52 -1.38 9.27
CA VAL A 424 -5.38 -0.90 10.05
C VAL A 424 -5.57 0.58 10.38
N ASP A 425 -5.27 0.96 11.63
CA ASP A 425 -5.20 2.36 12.03
C ASP A 425 -3.74 2.84 11.93
N LEU A 426 -3.51 3.86 11.10
CA LEU A 426 -2.20 4.42 10.73
C LEU A 426 -2.09 5.87 11.19
N VAL A 427 -1.05 6.24 11.93
CA VAL A 427 -0.68 7.64 12.14
C VAL A 427 0.25 8.09 11.02
N VAL A 428 -0.06 9.25 10.44
CA VAL A 428 0.79 9.94 9.47
C VAL A 428 1.14 11.32 10.05
N ALA A 429 2.43 11.57 10.22
CA ALA A 429 2.98 12.87 10.60
C ALA A 429 3.88 13.41 9.48
N LYS A 430 4.08 14.72 9.41
CA LYS A 430 4.99 15.36 8.47
C LYS A 430 6.12 16.03 9.23
N GLU A 431 7.31 15.53 8.97
CA GLU A 431 8.52 15.94 9.66
C GLU A 431 9.40 16.80 8.75
N SER A 432 10.38 17.46 9.35
CA SER A 432 11.33 18.35 8.68
C SER A 432 12.76 18.03 9.12
N TYR A 433 13.72 18.19 8.21
CA TYR A 433 15.15 17.99 8.50
C TYR A 433 15.65 18.86 9.65
N ALA A 434 15.11 20.08 9.76
CA ALA A 434 15.44 20.98 10.86
C ALA A 434 15.15 20.37 12.24
N LEU A 435 14.19 19.44 12.33
CA LEU A 435 13.82 18.73 13.56
C LEU A 435 14.90 17.71 13.97
N GLU A 436 15.45 16.97 13.02
CA GLU A 436 16.36 15.86 13.30
C GLU A 436 17.82 16.30 13.48
N THR A 437 18.23 17.37 12.81
CA THR A 437 19.63 17.87 12.87
C THR A 437 19.77 19.21 13.56
N GLY A 438 18.69 19.69 14.18
CA GLY A 438 18.71 20.89 15.02
C GLY A 438 19.58 20.73 16.25
N VAL A 439 19.62 21.76 17.08
CA VAL A 439 20.29 21.71 18.39
C VAL A 439 19.58 20.63 19.21
N SER A 440 20.28 19.60 19.69
CA SER A 440 19.65 18.52 20.47
C SER A 440 18.85 19.09 21.64
N GLY A 441 17.56 18.76 21.75
CA GLY A 441 16.65 19.33 22.75
C GLY A 441 15.88 20.58 22.30
N ASP A 442 16.13 21.13 21.11
CA ASP A 442 15.31 22.18 20.49
C ASP A 442 13.97 21.57 20.04
N LEU A 443 12.94 21.82 20.83
CA LEU A 443 11.59 21.29 20.68
C LEU A 443 10.67 22.24 19.90
N ASN A 444 11.08 23.49 19.67
CA ASN A 444 10.27 24.52 18.99
C ASN A 444 10.78 24.88 17.57
N PHE A 445 11.98 24.43 17.20
CA PHE A 445 12.65 24.59 15.90
C PHE A 445 13.06 26.00 15.53
N ASP A 446 13.32 26.85 16.52
CA ASP A 446 13.90 28.17 16.26
C ASP A 446 15.44 28.11 16.09
N GLY A 447 16.04 26.93 16.24
CA GLY A 447 17.47 26.68 16.08
C GLY A 447 18.27 27.00 17.35
N ILE A 448 17.61 27.26 18.47
CA ILE A 448 18.22 27.65 19.74
C ILE A 448 17.62 26.80 20.86
N LEU A 449 18.45 25.99 21.52
CA LEU A 449 18.03 25.32 22.75
C LEU A 449 17.93 26.32 23.90
N ASP A 450 16.72 26.70 24.28
CA ASP A 450 16.49 27.68 25.35
C ASP A 450 15.30 27.36 26.28
N ARG A 451 14.77 28.41 26.92
CA ARG A 451 13.67 28.27 27.90
C ARG A 451 12.36 27.85 27.24
N ASP A 452 12.12 28.21 25.99
CA ASP A 452 10.88 27.89 25.32
C ASP A 452 10.78 26.38 25.07
N ASP A 453 11.89 25.71 24.78
CA ASP A 453 11.95 24.24 24.71
C ASP A 453 11.69 23.58 26.06
N TRP A 454 12.29 24.12 27.13
CA TRP A 454 12.05 23.63 28.48
C TRP A 454 10.56 23.68 28.85
N LEU A 455 9.82 24.70 28.40
CA LEU A 455 8.39 24.81 28.65
C LEU A 455 7.60 23.73 27.90
N ILE A 456 8.00 23.37 26.68
CA ILE A 456 7.40 22.26 25.91
C ILE A 456 7.69 20.93 26.61
N PHE A 457 8.95 20.70 26.99
CA PHE A 457 9.35 19.50 27.74
C PHE A 457 8.55 19.36 29.04
N ALA A 458 8.50 20.42 29.84
CA ALA A 458 7.81 20.42 31.14
C ALA A 458 6.29 20.26 31.02
N ALA A 459 5.68 20.76 29.94
CA ALA A 459 4.24 20.59 29.67
C ALA A 459 3.87 19.14 29.35
N ASN A 460 4.82 18.36 28.84
CA ASN A 460 4.65 16.95 28.49
C ASN A 460 5.26 15.98 29.52
N THR A 461 5.83 16.46 30.64
CA THR A 461 6.39 15.56 31.64
C THR A 461 5.31 14.65 32.24
N HIS A 462 5.59 13.35 32.27
CA HIS A 462 4.71 12.25 32.68
C HIS A 462 3.52 11.98 31.76
N THR A 463 3.56 12.41 30.49
CA THR A 463 2.57 12.00 29.50
C THR A 463 2.92 10.64 28.89
N ASP A 464 1.87 9.89 28.52
CA ASP A 464 2.00 8.71 27.67
C ASP A 464 2.03 9.18 26.22
N LEU A 465 3.16 8.93 25.56
CA LEU A 465 3.41 9.34 24.18
C LEU A 465 3.42 8.14 23.23
N THR A 466 3.04 6.94 23.68
CA THR A 466 3.08 5.71 22.88
C THR A 466 2.27 5.77 21.58
N ALA A 467 1.33 6.70 21.44
CA ALA A 467 0.57 6.94 20.21
C ALA A 467 1.28 7.85 19.19
N TYR A 468 2.37 8.52 19.57
CA TYR A 468 3.12 9.43 18.70
C TYR A 468 4.09 8.67 17.79
N THR A 469 4.42 9.27 16.65
CA THR A 469 5.54 8.87 15.79
C THR A 469 6.87 9.07 16.52
N LYS A 470 7.99 8.51 16.03
CA LYS A 470 9.31 8.65 16.66
C LYS A 470 9.73 10.12 16.78
N THR A 471 9.49 10.92 15.75
CA THR A 471 9.74 12.35 15.85
C THR A 471 8.76 13.00 16.82
N GLY A 472 7.48 12.62 16.77
CA GLY A 472 6.48 13.07 17.74
C GLY A 472 6.88 12.82 19.20
N LEU A 473 7.47 11.66 19.50
CA LEU A 473 8.06 11.34 20.81
C LEU A 473 9.13 12.37 21.19
N TYR A 474 10.13 12.56 20.33
CA TYR A 474 11.22 13.52 20.53
C TYR A 474 10.69 14.95 20.76
N LEU A 475 9.73 15.40 19.94
CA LEU A 475 9.12 16.74 20.04
C LEU A 475 8.30 16.96 21.30
N HIS A 476 7.80 15.88 21.90
CA HIS A 476 7.08 15.92 23.17
C HIS A 476 7.99 15.55 24.35
N GLY A 477 9.31 15.51 24.13
CA GLY A 477 10.33 15.35 25.18
C GLY A 477 10.61 13.92 25.61
N ASP A 478 10.29 12.93 24.78
CA ASP A 478 10.77 11.54 24.94
C ASP A 478 12.05 11.37 24.12
N PHE A 479 13.19 11.51 24.80
CA PHE A 479 14.52 11.50 24.21
C PHE A 479 15.16 10.12 24.20
N ASN A 480 14.66 9.18 25.00
CA ASN A 480 15.13 7.79 25.01
C ASN A 480 14.25 6.84 24.16
N SER A 481 13.17 7.35 23.57
CA SER A 481 12.19 6.62 22.75
C SER A 481 11.46 5.49 23.48
N ASP A 482 11.24 5.61 24.79
CA ASP A 482 10.52 4.61 25.60
C ASP A 482 8.99 4.77 25.60
N GLY A 483 8.49 5.78 24.88
CA GLY A 483 7.09 6.14 24.76
C GLY A 483 6.59 7.06 25.87
N ARG A 484 7.47 7.63 26.70
CA ARG A 484 7.10 8.49 27.85
C ARG A 484 8.12 9.60 28.03
N ASN A 485 7.65 10.83 28.19
CA ASN A 485 8.50 11.91 28.69
C ASN A 485 8.56 11.81 30.23
N ASN A 486 9.72 11.45 30.79
CA ASN A 486 9.88 11.19 32.21
C ASN A 486 11.20 11.72 32.80
N HIS A 487 11.62 11.19 33.96
CA HIS A 487 12.84 11.66 34.61
C HIS A 487 14.10 11.32 33.82
N ASP A 488 14.12 10.19 33.12
CA ASP A 488 15.27 9.77 32.32
C ASP A 488 15.47 10.75 31.15
N ASP A 489 14.40 11.20 30.51
CA ASP A 489 14.45 12.24 29.47
C ASP A 489 14.86 13.60 30.02
N PHE A 490 14.44 13.95 31.24
CA PHE A 490 14.89 15.17 31.90
C PHE A 490 16.41 15.20 32.08
N LEU A 491 17.03 14.05 32.38
CA LEU A 491 18.48 13.96 32.51
C LEU A 491 19.16 14.21 31.16
N ILE A 492 18.61 13.67 30.07
CA ILE A 492 19.09 13.88 28.69
C ILE A 492 18.95 15.37 28.30
N PHE A 493 17.76 15.96 28.49
CA PHE A 493 17.51 17.39 28.21
C PHE A 493 18.50 18.29 28.95
N ARG A 494 18.69 18.01 30.25
CA ARG A 494 19.60 18.77 31.09
C ARG A 494 21.04 18.70 30.56
N GLU A 495 21.50 17.52 30.15
CA GLU A 495 22.85 17.34 29.60
C GLU A 495 23.02 18.18 28.33
N TRP A 496 22.11 18.04 27.36
CA TRP A 496 22.14 18.82 26.12
C TRP A 496 22.05 20.33 26.36
N PHE A 497 21.20 20.77 27.29
CA PHE A 497 21.08 22.18 27.65
C PHE A 497 22.37 22.73 28.26
N ILE A 498 23.00 21.97 29.16
CA ILE A 498 24.26 22.36 29.80
C ILE A 498 25.37 22.41 28.76
N ASP A 499 25.40 21.49 27.81
CA ASP A 499 26.40 21.48 26.75
C ASP A 499 26.24 22.67 25.79
N ALA A 500 25.01 23.02 25.44
CA ALA A 500 24.72 24.16 24.57
C ALA A 500 24.93 25.52 25.25
N ASN A 501 24.49 25.68 26.52
CA ASN A 501 24.36 26.97 27.20
C ASN A 501 25.22 27.13 28.47
N GLY A 502 25.77 26.05 28.99
CA GLY A 502 26.53 26.01 30.24
C GLY A 502 25.68 25.80 31.50
N ALA A 503 26.27 25.19 32.53
CA ALA A 503 25.60 24.84 33.78
C ALA A 503 24.93 26.03 34.50
N ASN A 504 25.51 27.23 34.40
CA ASN A 504 24.93 28.44 34.99
C ASN A 504 23.63 28.86 34.31
N ALA A 505 23.52 28.69 32.98
CA ALA A 505 22.31 29.02 32.24
C ALA A 505 21.16 28.07 32.63
N PHE A 506 21.43 26.77 32.74
CA PHE A 506 20.44 25.80 33.22
C PHE A 506 19.95 26.13 34.63
N ALA A 507 20.86 26.49 35.54
CA ALA A 507 20.50 26.93 36.89
C ALA A 507 19.66 28.21 36.92
N LEU A 508 19.79 29.08 35.92
CA LEU A 508 18.95 30.28 35.76
C LEU A 508 17.58 29.93 35.16
N MET A 509 17.52 29.01 34.21
CA MET A 509 16.28 28.53 33.59
C MET A 509 15.32 27.92 34.61
N LEU A 510 15.86 27.12 35.55
CA LEU A 510 15.08 26.51 36.63
C LEU A 510 14.64 27.50 37.72
N ARG A 511 15.13 28.75 37.70
CA ARG A 511 14.59 29.77 38.59
C ARG A 511 13.20 30.14 38.11
N VAL A 512 12.19 29.55 38.74
CA VAL A 512 10.85 30.12 38.76
C VAL A 512 11.02 31.56 39.25
N PRO A 513 10.62 32.58 38.47
CA PRO A 513 10.63 33.95 38.96
C PRO A 513 9.93 33.92 40.30
N GLU A 514 10.63 34.28 41.38
CA GLU A 514 9.98 34.36 42.68
C GLU A 514 8.71 35.16 42.43
N PRO A 515 7.53 34.60 42.76
CA PRO A 515 6.29 35.25 42.42
C PRO A 515 6.40 36.69 42.89
N THR A 516 5.65 37.56 42.25
CA THR A 516 5.55 38.98 42.59
C THR A 516 5.19 39.23 44.05
N SER A 517 5.26 38.28 44.99
CA SER A 517 5.51 38.41 46.44
C SER A 517 6.09 39.74 46.87
N LEU A 518 7.19 40.23 46.27
CA LEU A 518 7.73 41.56 46.61
C LEU A 518 6.83 42.70 46.14
N ALA A 519 6.24 42.60 44.95
CA ALA A 519 5.20 43.51 44.50
C ALA A 519 3.88 43.35 45.26
N LEU A 520 3.49 42.15 45.73
CA LEU A 520 2.32 41.89 46.56
C LEU A 520 2.53 42.43 47.96
N VAL A 521 3.72 42.29 48.54
CA VAL A 521 4.15 42.96 49.77
C VAL A 521 4.19 44.46 49.54
N GLY A 522 4.65 44.93 48.38
CA GLY A 522 4.61 46.33 47.96
C GLY A 522 3.19 46.88 47.86
N PHE A 523 2.26 46.17 47.22
CA PHE A 523 0.85 46.56 47.12
C PHE A 523 0.15 46.46 48.48
N ALA A 524 0.49 45.46 49.30
CA ALA A 524 -0.02 45.35 50.66
C ALA A 524 0.47 46.49 51.56
N THR A 525 1.74 46.91 51.43
CA THR A 525 2.30 48.07 52.14
C THR A 525 1.70 49.38 51.64
N ILE A 526 1.54 49.56 50.33
CA ILE A 526 0.86 50.72 49.76
C ILE A 526 -0.60 50.78 50.23
N ALA A 527 -1.33 49.66 50.21
CA ALA A 527 -2.71 49.58 50.69
C ALA A 527 -2.82 49.90 52.19
N THR A 528 -1.90 49.43 53.03
CA THR A 528 -1.88 49.76 54.47
C THR A 528 -1.51 51.22 54.73
N VAL A 529 -0.57 51.80 53.98
CA VAL A 529 -0.21 53.23 54.07
C VAL A 529 -1.36 54.12 53.62
N LEU A 530 -2.02 53.80 52.51
CA LEU A 530 -3.19 54.54 52.01
C LEU A 530 -4.38 54.44 52.98
N ARG A 531 -4.61 53.27 53.61
CA ARG A 531 -5.67 53.10 54.63
C ARG A 531 -5.42 53.90 55.90
N ARG A 532 -4.16 54.13 56.29
CA ARG A 532 -3.83 54.97 57.47
C ARG A 532 -4.09 56.46 57.22
N ARG A 533 -4.01 56.94 55.98
CA ARG A 533 -4.22 58.37 55.66
C ARG A 533 -5.69 58.81 55.69
N THR A 534 -6.65 57.91 55.43
CA THR A 534 -8.07 58.25 55.46
C THR A 534 -8.67 58.34 56.87
N SER A 535 -7.99 57.81 57.89
CA SER A 535 -8.47 57.87 59.30
C SER A 535 -8.09 59.15 60.06
N ALA A 536 -7.33 60.07 59.44
CA ALA A 536 -6.86 61.29 60.10
C ALA A 536 -7.72 62.55 59.80
N SER A 537 -8.85 62.42 59.10
CA SER A 537 -9.76 63.53 58.77
C SER A 537 -11.14 63.34 59.42
N SER A 538 -11.19 63.34 60.74
CA SER A 538 -12.43 63.47 61.53
C SER A 538 -12.14 64.21 62.84
N ILE A 539 -11.65 65.45 62.72
CA ILE A 539 -11.82 66.46 63.77
C ILE A 539 -12.33 67.72 63.07
N ARG A 540 -13.64 67.79 62.92
CA ARG A 540 -14.46 68.97 63.18
C ARG A 540 -15.92 68.57 63.32
#